data_AF-A0A6C8H0W4-F1
#
_entry.id   AF-A0A6C8H0W4-F1
#
_cell.length_a   1.000
_cell.length_b   1.000
_cell.length_c   1.000
_cell.angle_alpha   90.00
_cell.angle_beta   90.00
_cell.angle_gamma   90.00
#
_symmetry.space_group_name_H-M   'P 1'
#
loop_
_entity.id
_entity.type
_entity.pdbx_description
1 polymer ?
#
loop_
_entity_poly.entity_id
_entity_poly.type
_entity_poly.pdbx_seq_one_letter_code
_entity_poly.pdbx_strand_id
1 'polypeptide(L)'
;MTTHSGLFNQVILHCMTGVDCTDGTRQKAAALYEQYLAHPAVSPHIHNGLFGNYDGSPDWTTRAADNFLLLSSQDSDTAMMLSTDTLLTMLNPTPDTTWDNFYLLRAGENVSTAQISPVELFRHDFPVFLAAFNQQAVQRRFGELIDIILSTEEHGELNQQFIAATNQKHSTVKLIDDASVSRLTSIFDPLLPEGKLSPAHYQHILSAYHLTDATPQKQAETLFCLSTAFARYSSSAIFGTEHDSPPALRGYAEALMQKAWELSPAIFPSSEQFTDWSDRFHGLHGAFTCTSVVADSMQRHARKYFPSVLSSILPLAWA
;
A
#
# COMPACT_ATOMS: atom_id res chain seq x y z
N MET A 1 -9.73 26.11 2.36
CA MET A 1 -10.58 25.24 1.53
C MET A 1 -9.94 25.02 0.16
N THR A 2 -9.51 26.05 -0.56
CA THR A 2 -8.89 25.94 -1.90
C THR A 2 -7.39 25.65 -1.91
N THR A 3 -6.59 26.31 -1.06
CA THR A 3 -5.12 26.07 -0.97
C THR A 3 -4.75 24.64 -0.54
N HIS A 4 -5.61 24.01 0.27
CA HIS A 4 -5.47 22.63 0.71
C HIS A 4 -6.69 21.80 0.26
N SER A 5 -7.04 21.92 -1.03
CA SER A 5 -8.21 21.27 -1.64
C SER A 5 -8.22 19.76 -1.41
N GLY A 6 -7.07 19.09 -1.52
CA GLY A 6 -6.95 17.65 -1.30
C GLY A 6 -7.34 17.20 0.12
N LEU A 7 -6.88 17.91 1.16
CA LEU A 7 -7.27 17.60 2.54
C LEU A 7 -8.73 17.99 2.81
N PHE A 8 -9.15 19.14 2.31
CA PHE A 8 -10.53 19.61 2.48
C PHE A 8 -11.54 18.63 1.91
N ASN A 9 -11.35 18.17 0.66
CA ASN A 9 -12.28 17.22 0.03
C ASN A 9 -12.30 15.85 0.76
N GLN A 10 -11.16 15.35 1.26
CA GLN A 10 -11.13 14.14 2.09
C GLN A 10 -11.98 14.30 3.37
N VAL A 11 -11.84 15.43 4.07
CA VAL A 11 -12.62 15.70 5.29
C VAL A 11 -14.11 15.75 4.98
N ILE A 12 -14.52 16.47 3.92
CA ILE A 12 -15.92 16.57 3.54
C ILE A 12 -16.49 15.19 3.18
N LEU A 13 -15.77 14.42 2.35
CA LEU A 13 -16.17 13.06 2.00
C LEU A 13 -16.44 12.20 3.24
N HIS A 14 -15.48 12.14 4.18
CA HIS A 14 -15.62 11.30 5.36
C HIS A 14 -16.72 11.80 6.30
N CYS A 15 -16.94 13.11 6.42
CA CYS A 15 -18.10 13.64 7.15
C CYS A 15 -19.43 13.24 6.49
N MET A 16 -19.50 13.22 5.16
CA MET A 16 -20.71 12.88 4.42
C MET A 16 -20.97 11.36 4.35
N THR A 17 -19.96 10.51 4.55
CA THR A 17 -20.06 9.06 4.34
C THR A 17 -19.88 8.22 5.60
N GLY A 18 -19.22 8.73 6.64
CA GLY A 18 -18.93 8.00 7.87
C GLY A 18 -20.20 7.61 8.62
N VAL A 19 -20.31 6.33 9.01
CA VAL A 19 -21.52 5.78 9.65
C VAL A 19 -21.81 6.41 11.02
N ASP A 20 -20.77 6.81 11.75
CA ASP A 20 -20.88 7.39 13.10
C ASP A 20 -20.99 8.93 13.09
N CYS A 21 -21.02 9.56 11.91
CA CYS A 21 -21.17 11.01 11.81
C CYS A 21 -22.60 11.44 12.15
N THR A 22 -22.73 12.37 13.09
CA THR A 22 -24.01 12.99 13.46
C THR A 22 -24.55 13.86 12.33
N ASP A 23 -25.87 14.08 12.32
CA ASP A 23 -26.52 14.95 11.32
C ASP A 23 -25.95 16.38 11.34
N GLY A 24 -25.63 16.91 12.52
CA GLY A 24 -24.97 18.21 12.65
C GLY A 24 -23.58 18.26 11.99
N THR A 25 -22.85 17.15 11.99
CA THR A 25 -21.56 17.03 11.28
C THR A 25 -21.78 17.06 9.77
N ARG A 26 -22.76 16.31 9.26
CA ARG A 26 -23.09 16.27 7.83
C ARG A 26 -23.59 17.63 7.33
N GLN A 27 -24.50 18.28 8.07
CA GLN A 27 -25.02 19.61 7.74
C GLN A 27 -23.91 20.65 7.68
N LYS A 28 -22.99 20.63 8.66
CA LYS A 28 -21.85 21.56 8.66
C LYS A 28 -20.87 21.29 7.52
N ALA A 29 -20.64 20.02 7.18
CA ALA A 29 -19.81 19.67 6.03
C ALA A 29 -20.44 20.14 4.72
N ALA A 30 -21.74 19.91 4.50
CA ALA A 30 -22.46 20.40 3.33
C ALA A 30 -22.38 21.93 3.21
N ALA A 31 -22.62 22.67 4.30
CA ALA A 31 -22.54 24.14 4.31
C ALA A 31 -21.11 24.67 4.02
N LEU A 32 -20.07 23.98 4.49
CA LEU A 32 -18.69 24.33 4.14
C LEU A 32 -18.39 24.02 2.67
N TYR A 33 -18.98 22.96 2.11
CA TYR A 33 -18.81 22.61 0.71
C TYR A 33 -19.49 23.62 -0.22
N GLU A 34 -20.67 24.12 0.14
CA GLU A 34 -21.32 25.23 -0.59
C GLU A 34 -20.42 26.47 -0.65
N GLN A 35 -19.76 26.83 0.45
CA GLN A 35 -18.80 27.94 0.46
C GLN A 35 -17.58 27.68 -0.43
N TYR A 36 -17.14 26.42 -0.52
CA TYR A 36 -16.07 26.02 -1.42
C TYR A 36 -16.50 26.14 -2.89
N LEU A 37 -17.69 25.68 -3.24
CA LEU A 37 -18.23 25.75 -4.60
C LEU A 37 -18.48 27.20 -5.04
N ALA A 38 -18.90 28.08 -4.12
CA ALA A 38 -19.06 29.51 -4.38
C ALA A 38 -17.73 30.28 -4.51
N HIS A 39 -16.58 29.63 -4.26
CA HIS A 39 -15.29 30.29 -4.36
C HIS A 39 -14.93 30.60 -5.82
N PRO A 40 -14.39 31.80 -6.15
CA PRO A 40 -14.10 32.20 -7.54
C PRO A 40 -13.12 31.29 -8.31
N ALA A 41 -12.29 30.56 -7.59
CA ALA A 41 -11.36 29.57 -8.16
C ALA A 41 -12.02 28.19 -8.45
N VAL A 42 -13.23 27.94 -7.94
CA VAL A 42 -13.95 26.67 -8.08
C VAL A 42 -15.17 26.84 -8.98
N SER A 43 -15.91 27.94 -8.81
CA SER A 43 -17.14 28.20 -9.55
C SER A 43 -17.02 28.11 -11.08
N PRO A 44 -15.89 28.46 -11.75
CA PRO A 44 -15.76 28.30 -13.20
C PRO A 44 -15.77 26.84 -13.66
N HIS A 45 -15.47 25.89 -12.76
CA HIS A 45 -15.47 24.46 -13.04
C HIS A 45 -16.82 23.79 -12.79
N ILE A 46 -17.80 24.54 -12.27
CA ILE A 46 -19.15 24.02 -12.03
C ILE A 46 -19.92 24.06 -13.36
N HIS A 47 -20.09 22.90 -13.97
CA HIS A 47 -20.82 22.75 -15.23
C HIS A 47 -22.28 22.35 -14.98
N ASN A 48 -23.21 23.26 -15.29
CA ASN A 48 -24.64 22.98 -15.21
C ASN A 48 -25.01 21.91 -16.25
N GLY A 49 -25.66 20.83 -15.81
CA GLY A 49 -25.92 19.64 -16.64
C GLY A 49 -24.93 18.48 -16.44
N LEU A 50 -23.90 18.66 -15.60
CA LEU A 50 -22.97 17.57 -15.24
C LEU A 50 -22.75 17.45 -13.72
N PHE A 51 -22.58 18.56 -13.01
CA PHE A 51 -22.24 18.55 -11.58
C PHE A 51 -23.45 18.29 -10.67
N GLY A 52 -23.31 17.36 -9.72
CA GLY A 52 -24.24 17.13 -8.62
C GLY A 52 -25.70 16.97 -9.04
N ASN A 53 -26.56 17.91 -8.59
CA ASN A 53 -27.99 17.96 -8.91
C ASN A 53 -28.31 18.65 -10.25
N TYR A 54 -27.29 18.94 -11.05
CA TYR A 54 -27.34 19.65 -12.34
C TYR A 54 -27.67 21.15 -12.25
N ASP A 55 -27.84 21.71 -11.06
CA ASP A 55 -28.14 23.13 -10.77
C ASP A 55 -27.02 23.78 -9.92
N GLY A 56 -25.79 23.32 -10.10
CA GLY A 56 -24.60 23.88 -9.45
C GLY A 56 -24.44 23.52 -7.97
N SER A 57 -25.24 22.59 -7.44
CA SER A 57 -25.11 22.07 -6.07
C SER A 57 -24.93 20.56 -6.05
N PRO A 58 -24.30 19.97 -5.02
CA PRO A 58 -24.23 18.53 -4.88
C PRO A 58 -25.61 17.89 -4.64
N ASP A 59 -25.83 16.67 -5.13
CA ASP A 59 -26.93 15.81 -4.70
C ASP A 59 -26.44 14.83 -3.62
N TRP A 60 -26.53 15.26 -2.36
CA TRP A 60 -26.11 14.43 -1.22
C TRP A 60 -27.03 13.24 -0.93
N THR A 61 -28.15 13.08 -1.65
CA THR A 61 -29.08 11.97 -1.43
C THR A 61 -28.61 10.66 -2.08
N THR A 62 -27.71 10.76 -3.07
CA THR A 62 -27.12 9.62 -3.76
C THR A 62 -25.60 9.73 -3.81
N ARG A 63 -24.92 8.60 -3.64
CA ARG A 63 -23.46 8.54 -3.72
C ARG A 63 -22.94 8.46 -5.16
N ALA A 64 -23.81 8.09 -6.10
CA ALA A 64 -23.48 7.99 -7.51
C ALA A 64 -23.43 9.35 -8.23
N ALA A 65 -23.97 10.42 -7.63
CA ALA A 65 -23.91 11.76 -8.20
C ALA A 65 -22.48 12.32 -8.11
N ASP A 66 -22.07 13.05 -9.16
CA ASP A 66 -20.78 13.73 -9.28
C ASP A 66 -20.73 14.98 -8.40
N ASN A 67 -20.62 14.73 -7.09
CA ASN A 67 -20.73 15.73 -6.04
C ASN A 67 -19.42 16.44 -5.71
N PHE A 68 -18.28 15.92 -6.18
CA PHE A 68 -16.97 16.41 -5.78
C PHE A 68 -16.22 17.06 -6.94
N LEU A 69 -15.68 18.25 -6.68
CA LEU A 69 -14.74 18.98 -7.53
C LEU A 69 -13.41 19.19 -6.80
N LEU A 70 -12.34 18.63 -7.33
CA LEU A 70 -10.98 18.79 -6.79
C LEU A 70 -10.19 19.71 -7.72
N LEU A 71 -9.60 20.77 -7.18
CA LEU A 71 -8.68 21.63 -7.92
C LEU A 71 -7.32 20.95 -8.08
N SER A 72 -6.70 21.13 -9.25
CA SER A 72 -5.30 20.76 -9.44
C SER A 72 -4.40 21.54 -8.49
N SER A 73 -3.31 20.89 -8.08
CA SER A 73 -2.27 21.46 -7.22
C SER A 73 -1.27 22.33 -7.98
N GLN A 74 -1.33 22.33 -9.32
CA GLN A 74 -0.40 23.03 -10.21
C GLN A 74 -1.11 24.05 -11.11
N ASP A 75 -2.25 23.67 -11.68
CA ASP A 75 -2.97 24.47 -12.66
C ASP A 75 -4.36 24.85 -12.13
N SER A 76 -4.59 26.14 -11.86
CA SER A 76 -5.87 26.63 -11.35
C SER A 76 -7.04 26.42 -12.30
N ASP A 77 -6.75 26.26 -13.60
CA ASP A 77 -7.76 26.07 -14.63
C ASP A 77 -8.07 24.59 -14.87
N THR A 78 -7.39 23.67 -14.15
CA THR A 78 -7.65 22.23 -14.21
C THR A 78 -8.34 21.76 -12.92
N ALA A 79 -9.44 21.01 -13.08
CA ALA A 79 -10.16 20.38 -11.98
C ALA A 79 -10.57 18.93 -12.33
N MET A 80 -10.83 18.12 -11.31
CA MET A 80 -11.35 16.77 -11.46
C MET A 80 -12.74 16.70 -10.83
N MET A 81 -13.70 16.16 -11.56
CA MET A 81 -15.06 15.95 -11.09
C MET A 81 -15.37 14.46 -11.03
N LEU A 82 -15.92 14.01 -9.90
CA LEU A 82 -16.25 12.60 -9.67
C LEU A 82 -17.30 12.42 -8.58
N SER A 83 -17.87 11.21 -8.57
CA SER A 83 -18.89 10.81 -7.61
C SER A 83 -18.34 10.50 -6.22
N THR A 84 -19.24 10.50 -5.23
CA THR A 84 -18.93 10.10 -3.85
C THR A 84 -18.35 8.68 -3.80
N ASP A 85 -18.97 7.74 -4.53
CA ASP A 85 -18.53 6.34 -4.56
C ASP A 85 -17.15 6.19 -5.19
N THR A 86 -16.88 6.91 -6.29
CA THR A 86 -15.56 6.84 -6.93
C THR A 86 -14.48 7.51 -6.08
N LEU A 87 -14.79 8.63 -5.42
CA LEU A 87 -13.82 9.29 -4.56
C LEU A 87 -13.45 8.41 -3.35
N LEU A 88 -14.40 7.65 -2.79
CA LEU A 88 -14.12 6.68 -1.72
C LEU A 88 -13.12 5.62 -2.16
N THR A 89 -13.32 5.02 -3.35
CA THR A 89 -12.44 3.97 -3.86
C THR A 89 -11.08 4.52 -4.27
N MET A 90 -11.01 5.70 -4.89
CA MET A 90 -9.71 6.29 -5.26
C MET A 90 -8.86 6.74 -4.06
N LEU A 91 -9.47 7.12 -2.94
CA LEU A 91 -8.74 7.46 -1.71
C LEU A 91 -8.32 6.23 -0.90
N ASN A 92 -9.11 5.15 -0.93
CA ASN A 92 -8.80 3.89 -0.27
C ASN A 92 -9.01 2.72 -1.26
N PRO A 93 -8.06 2.49 -2.17
CA PRO A 93 -8.26 1.59 -3.29
C PRO A 93 -8.34 0.13 -2.88
N THR A 94 -9.25 -0.56 -3.54
CA THR A 94 -9.34 -2.02 -3.59
C THR A 94 -8.52 -2.56 -4.78
N PRO A 95 -8.24 -3.87 -4.86
CA PRO A 95 -7.54 -4.46 -6.02
C PRO A 95 -8.16 -4.11 -7.38
N ASP A 96 -9.49 -3.97 -7.43
CA ASP A 96 -10.25 -3.70 -8.67
C ASP A 96 -10.60 -2.21 -8.86
N THR A 97 -10.01 -1.31 -8.08
CA THR A 97 -10.26 0.13 -8.23
C THR A 97 -9.80 0.63 -9.59
N THR A 98 -10.74 1.23 -10.32
CA THR A 98 -10.52 1.92 -11.60
C THR A 98 -10.07 3.36 -11.36
N TRP A 99 -9.14 3.84 -12.19
CA TRP A 99 -8.50 5.16 -12.05
C TRP A 99 -8.80 6.10 -13.22
N ASP A 100 -9.88 5.82 -13.95
CA ASP A 100 -10.35 6.57 -15.11
C ASP A 100 -11.84 6.96 -15.00
N ASN A 101 -12.49 6.64 -13.88
CA ASN A 101 -13.88 6.96 -13.57
C ASN A 101 -14.06 8.41 -13.06
N PHE A 102 -13.56 9.39 -13.81
CA PHE A 102 -13.74 10.80 -13.49
C PHE A 102 -13.84 11.64 -14.77
N TYR A 103 -14.36 12.85 -14.62
CA TYR A 103 -14.30 13.88 -15.65
C TYR A 103 -13.14 14.83 -15.35
N LEU A 104 -12.28 15.05 -16.34
CA LEU A 104 -11.22 16.03 -16.25
C LEU A 104 -11.73 17.34 -16.84
N LEU A 105 -11.79 18.39 -16.03
CA LEU A 105 -12.26 19.70 -16.44
C LEU A 105 -11.06 20.62 -16.68
N ARG A 106 -11.03 21.30 -17.82
CA ARG A 106 -10.10 22.40 -18.09
C ARG A 106 -10.85 23.62 -18.56
N ALA A 107 -10.68 24.74 -17.86
CA ALA A 107 -11.38 25.98 -18.11
C ALA A 107 -12.92 25.79 -18.25
N GLY A 108 -13.51 24.92 -17.43
CA GLY A 108 -14.95 24.64 -17.41
C GLY A 108 -15.45 23.62 -18.45
N GLU A 109 -14.58 23.07 -19.29
CA GLU A 109 -14.91 22.09 -20.33
C GLU A 109 -14.40 20.69 -19.99
N ASN A 110 -15.17 19.65 -20.35
CA ASN A 110 -14.78 18.26 -20.15
C ASN A 110 -13.76 17.80 -21.21
N VAL A 111 -12.62 17.29 -20.75
CA VAL A 111 -11.49 16.87 -21.58
C VAL A 111 -11.42 15.34 -21.63
N SER A 112 -11.13 14.79 -22.81
CA SER A 112 -10.91 13.35 -22.97
C SER A 112 -9.67 12.88 -22.18
N THR A 113 -9.86 11.83 -21.39
CA THR A 113 -8.80 11.19 -20.59
C THR A 113 -8.20 9.95 -21.25
N ALA A 114 -8.71 9.52 -22.41
CA ALA A 114 -8.33 8.25 -23.05
C ALA A 114 -6.83 8.10 -23.39
N GLN A 115 -6.13 9.22 -23.56
CA GLN A 115 -4.70 9.24 -23.87
C GLN A 115 -3.84 9.76 -22.69
N ILE A 116 -4.46 10.08 -21.56
CA ILE A 116 -3.78 10.60 -20.37
C ILE A 116 -3.51 9.45 -19.44
N SER A 117 -2.25 9.23 -19.10
CA SER A 117 -1.88 8.27 -18.06
C SER A 117 -2.35 8.78 -16.70
N PRO A 118 -3.19 8.03 -15.95
CA PRO A 118 -3.67 8.48 -14.64
C PRO A 118 -2.53 8.79 -13.66
N VAL A 119 -1.44 8.02 -13.69
CA VAL A 119 -0.30 8.25 -12.80
C VAL A 119 0.43 9.57 -13.09
N GLU A 120 0.55 9.97 -14.36
CA GLU A 120 1.15 11.26 -14.72
C GLU A 120 0.24 12.41 -14.28
N LEU A 121 -1.08 12.27 -14.50
CA LEU A 121 -2.07 13.22 -14.04
C LEU A 121 -2.04 13.39 -12.51
N PHE A 122 -1.99 12.30 -11.75
CA PHE A 122 -1.93 12.37 -10.28
C PHE A 122 -0.60 12.94 -9.78
N ARG A 123 0.51 12.67 -10.47
CA ARG A 123 1.82 13.21 -10.10
C ARG A 123 1.85 14.73 -10.18
N HIS A 124 1.28 15.30 -11.24
CA HIS A 124 1.31 16.73 -11.45
C HIS A 124 0.14 17.43 -10.77
N ASP A 125 -1.09 16.98 -11.02
CA ASP A 125 -2.29 17.74 -10.68
C ASP A 125 -2.96 17.28 -9.38
N PHE A 126 -2.97 15.97 -9.10
CA PHE A 126 -3.71 15.40 -7.96
C PHE A 126 -2.86 14.47 -7.07
N PRO A 127 -1.89 15.01 -6.30
CA PRO A 127 -0.99 14.19 -5.48
C PRO A 127 -1.71 13.33 -4.42
N VAL A 128 -2.93 13.72 -4.04
CA VAL A 128 -3.78 12.95 -3.12
C VAL A 128 -4.05 11.53 -3.64
N PHE A 129 -4.20 11.36 -4.96
CA PHE A 129 -4.42 10.06 -5.57
C PHE A 129 -3.12 9.34 -5.93
N LEU A 130 -2.01 10.06 -6.08
CA LEU A 130 -0.72 9.42 -6.43
C LEU A 130 -0.28 8.45 -5.34
N ALA A 131 -0.45 8.82 -4.06
CA ALA A 131 -0.11 7.95 -2.94
C ALA A 131 -0.95 6.66 -2.95
N ALA A 132 -2.27 6.79 -3.13
CA ALA A 132 -3.20 5.66 -3.19
C ALA A 132 -2.98 4.78 -4.43
N PHE A 133 -2.74 5.38 -5.59
CA PHE A 133 -2.41 4.67 -6.83
C PHE A 133 -1.14 3.82 -6.68
N ASN A 134 -0.07 4.45 -6.17
CA ASN A 134 1.18 3.73 -5.93
C ASN A 134 0.99 2.63 -4.88
N GLN A 135 0.23 2.91 -3.80
CA GLN A 135 -0.08 1.91 -2.78
C GLN A 135 -0.79 0.69 -3.38
N GLN A 136 -1.80 0.89 -4.23
CA GLN A 136 -2.51 -0.22 -4.87
C GLN A 136 -1.56 -1.07 -5.74
N ALA A 137 -0.67 -0.43 -6.50
CA ALA A 137 0.32 -1.13 -7.32
C ALA A 137 1.31 -1.96 -6.46
N VAL A 138 1.75 -1.40 -5.32
CA VAL A 138 2.59 -2.11 -4.35
C VAL A 138 1.84 -3.30 -3.76
N GLN A 139 0.61 -3.08 -3.33
CA GLN A 139 -0.22 -4.11 -2.73
C GLN A 139 -0.54 -5.24 -3.71
N ARG A 140 -0.77 -4.93 -4.99
CA ARG A 140 -0.99 -5.92 -6.03
C ARG A 140 0.23 -6.82 -6.22
N ARG A 141 1.43 -6.24 -6.38
CA ARG A 141 2.67 -7.02 -6.55
C ARG A 141 3.02 -7.85 -5.31
N PHE A 142 2.78 -7.28 -4.13
CA PHE A 142 2.96 -8.01 -2.89
C PHE A 142 1.95 -9.15 -2.78
N GLY A 143 0.70 -8.92 -3.19
CA GLY A 143 -0.34 -9.95 -3.31
C GLY A 143 0.02 -11.06 -4.28
N GLU A 144 0.53 -10.73 -5.47
CA GLU A 144 1.03 -11.72 -6.45
C GLU A 144 2.11 -12.63 -5.83
N LEU A 145 3.03 -12.06 -5.02
CA LEU A 145 4.01 -12.86 -4.27
C LEU A 145 3.36 -13.77 -3.22
N ILE A 146 2.34 -13.26 -2.51
CA ILE A 146 1.58 -14.07 -1.56
C ILE A 146 0.88 -15.22 -2.29
N ASP A 147 0.28 -15.00 -3.46
CA ASP A 147 -0.36 -16.05 -4.27
C ASP A 147 0.63 -17.10 -4.78
N ILE A 148 1.86 -16.69 -5.15
CA ILE A 148 2.95 -17.59 -5.55
C ILE A 148 3.34 -18.54 -4.40
N ILE A 149 3.35 -18.05 -3.15
CA ILE A 149 3.77 -18.83 -1.98
C ILE A 149 2.58 -19.62 -1.40
N LEU A 150 1.42 -19.00 -1.33
CA LEU A 150 0.19 -19.47 -0.69
C LEU A 150 -0.89 -19.54 -1.77
N SER A 151 -0.95 -20.65 -2.51
CA SER A 151 -1.95 -20.80 -3.57
C SER A 151 -3.36 -20.60 -3.01
N THR A 152 -4.20 -19.86 -3.73
CA THR A 152 -5.58 -19.59 -3.31
C THR A 152 -6.44 -20.85 -3.28
N GLU A 153 -6.08 -21.85 -4.09
CA GLU A 153 -6.77 -23.15 -4.18
C GLU A 153 -6.46 -24.07 -3.00
N GLU A 154 -5.19 -24.16 -2.57
CA GLU A 154 -4.78 -25.11 -1.52
C GLU A 154 -4.67 -24.46 -0.14
N HIS A 155 -4.39 -23.15 -0.10
CA HIS A 155 -4.10 -22.41 1.13
C HIS A 155 -4.93 -21.13 1.29
N GLY A 156 -6.11 -21.05 0.65
CA GLY A 156 -6.95 -19.85 0.58
C GLY A 156 -7.18 -19.12 1.91
N GLU A 157 -7.38 -19.85 3.02
CA GLU A 157 -7.51 -19.22 4.35
C GLU A 157 -6.23 -18.48 4.79
N LEU A 158 -5.05 -19.13 4.69
CA LEU A 158 -3.78 -18.48 5.03
C LEU A 158 -3.47 -17.36 4.05
N ASN A 159 -3.70 -17.57 2.75
CA ASN A 159 -3.54 -16.54 1.74
C ASN A 159 -4.31 -15.26 2.14
N GLN A 160 -5.60 -15.38 2.45
CA GLN A 160 -6.42 -14.26 2.88
C GLN A 160 -5.93 -13.62 4.18
N GLN A 161 -5.49 -14.41 5.17
CA GLN A 161 -4.92 -13.88 6.42
C GLN A 161 -3.64 -13.06 6.17
N PHE A 162 -2.77 -13.50 5.27
CA PHE A 162 -1.57 -12.76 4.88
C PHE A 162 -1.96 -11.45 4.18
N ILE A 163 -2.82 -11.50 3.16
CA ILE A 163 -3.29 -10.29 2.48
C ILE A 163 -3.95 -9.30 3.45
N ALA A 164 -4.85 -9.77 4.34
CA ALA A 164 -5.54 -8.92 5.30
C ALA A 164 -4.59 -8.22 6.27
N ALA A 165 -3.54 -8.92 6.73
CA ALA A 165 -2.54 -8.34 7.62
C ALA A 165 -1.77 -7.15 6.99
N THR A 166 -1.66 -7.07 5.66
CA THR A 166 -1.00 -5.93 4.97
C THR A 166 -1.75 -4.60 5.11
N ASN A 167 -3.03 -4.64 5.48
CA ASN A 167 -3.88 -3.45 5.62
C ASN A 167 -3.88 -2.87 7.04
N GLN A 168 -3.16 -3.47 7.98
CA GLN A 168 -3.21 -3.11 9.38
C GLN A 168 -1.83 -3.16 10.05
N LYS A 169 -1.64 -2.30 11.06
CA LYS A 169 -0.41 -2.26 11.87
C LYS A 169 -0.31 -3.44 12.84
N HIS A 170 -1.45 -3.95 13.27
CA HIS A 170 -1.56 -5.03 14.24
C HIS A 170 -2.56 -6.06 13.74
N SER A 171 -2.24 -7.34 13.93
CA SER A 171 -3.13 -8.45 13.65
C SER A 171 -3.53 -9.14 14.95
N THR A 172 -4.82 -9.46 15.06
CA THR A 172 -5.36 -10.33 16.11
C THR A 172 -5.09 -11.80 15.83
N VAL A 173 -4.87 -12.17 14.56
CA VAL A 173 -4.48 -13.51 14.13
C VAL A 173 -3.01 -13.74 14.47
N LYS A 174 -2.72 -14.85 15.15
CA LYS A 174 -1.38 -15.31 15.53
C LYS A 174 -1.18 -16.73 15.02
N LEU A 175 -0.03 -17.01 14.40
CA LEU A 175 0.26 -18.28 13.72
C LEU A 175 1.40 -19.03 14.42
N ILE A 176 1.25 -19.24 15.73
CA ILE A 176 2.27 -19.82 16.61
C ILE A 176 1.84 -21.14 17.25
N ASP A 177 0.57 -21.53 17.12
CA ASP A 177 0.12 -22.84 17.58
C ASP A 177 0.69 -23.97 16.69
N ASP A 178 0.74 -25.19 17.24
CA ASP A 178 1.36 -26.33 16.57
C ASP A 178 0.78 -26.61 15.16
N ALA A 179 -0.52 -26.38 14.96
CA ALA A 179 -1.16 -26.60 13.66
C ALA A 179 -0.74 -25.53 12.65
N SER A 180 -0.73 -24.26 13.07
CA SER A 180 -0.21 -23.14 12.25
C SER A 180 1.26 -23.33 11.90
N VAL A 181 2.10 -23.70 12.87
CA VAL A 181 3.53 -23.95 12.65
C VAL A 181 3.74 -25.07 11.65
N SER A 182 3.07 -26.22 11.82
CA SER A 182 3.14 -27.35 10.90
C SER A 182 2.73 -26.96 9.48
N ARG A 183 1.63 -26.21 9.34
CA ARG A 183 1.11 -25.73 8.05
C ARG A 183 2.12 -24.80 7.37
N LEU A 184 2.65 -23.81 8.08
CA LEU A 184 3.64 -22.88 7.53
C LEU A 184 4.93 -23.61 7.13
N THR A 185 5.43 -24.52 7.96
CA THR A 185 6.61 -25.34 7.62
C THR A 185 6.40 -26.12 6.32
N SER A 186 5.24 -26.76 6.15
CA SER A 186 4.93 -27.52 4.92
C SER A 186 4.91 -26.66 3.64
N ILE A 187 4.66 -25.36 3.79
CA ILE A 187 4.57 -24.39 2.69
C ILE A 187 5.94 -23.80 2.35
N PHE A 188 6.68 -23.38 3.37
CA PHE A 188 7.92 -22.62 3.17
C PHE A 188 9.16 -23.49 3.02
N ASP A 189 9.23 -24.66 3.67
CA ASP A 189 10.42 -25.53 3.59
C ASP A 189 10.76 -25.95 2.14
N PRO A 190 9.78 -26.32 1.28
CA PRO A 190 10.07 -26.64 -0.12
C PRO A 190 10.65 -25.46 -0.92
N LEU A 191 10.37 -24.22 -0.49
CA LEU A 191 10.91 -23.00 -1.12
C LEU A 191 12.35 -22.73 -0.68
N LEU A 192 12.82 -23.42 0.35
CA LEU A 192 14.09 -23.18 1.05
C LEU A 192 14.97 -24.44 1.14
N PRO A 193 15.33 -25.10 0.02
CA PRO A 193 16.23 -26.25 0.06
C PRO A 193 17.55 -25.89 0.75
N GLU A 194 17.94 -26.68 1.75
CA GLU A 194 19.11 -26.45 2.60
C GLU A 194 19.11 -25.07 3.31
N GLY A 195 17.91 -24.51 3.58
CA GLY A 195 17.74 -23.22 4.21
C GLY A 195 17.99 -22.02 3.30
N LYS A 196 18.20 -22.23 1.99
CA LYS A 196 18.45 -21.16 1.02
C LYS A 196 17.29 -21.00 0.05
N LEU A 197 17.05 -19.76 -0.38
CA LEU A 197 16.01 -19.45 -1.35
C LEU A 197 16.20 -20.28 -2.63
N SER A 198 15.20 -21.10 -2.98
CA SER A 198 15.32 -21.97 -4.14
C SER A 198 15.52 -21.14 -5.43
N PRO A 199 16.35 -21.58 -6.39
CA PRO A 199 16.56 -20.83 -7.63
C PRO A 199 15.28 -20.62 -8.44
N ALA A 200 14.37 -21.60 -8.45
CA ALA A 200 13.09 -21.50 -9.14
C ALA A 200 12.20 -20.42 -8.51
N HIS A 201 12.09 -20.44 -7.17
CA HIS A 201 11.30 -19.45 -6.45
C HIS A 201 11.88 -18.05 -6.57
N TYR A 202 13.21 -17.91 -6.56
CA TYR A 202 13.88 -16.64 -6.84
C TYR A 202 13.47 -16.06 -8.21
N GLN A 203 13.37 -16.89 -9.26
CA GLN A 203 12.91 -16.44 -10.58
C GLN A 203 11.43 -16.01 -10.60
N HIS A 204 10.57 -16.67 -9.83
CA HIS A 204 9.18 -16.23 -9.67
C HIS A 204 9.11 -14.84 -9.01
N ILE A 205 9.92 -14.59 -7.98
CA ILE A 205 10.03 -13.27 -7.35
C ILE A 205 10.51 -12.22 -8.36
N LEU A 206 11.57 -12.51 -9.12
CA LEU A 206 12.05 -11.58 -10.13
C LEU A 206 11.00 -11.25 -11.19
N SER A 207 10.22 -12.24 -11.61
CA SER A 207 9.16 -12.05 -12.60
C SER A 207 8.02 -11.18 -12.05
N ALA A 208 7.51 -11.48 -10.85
CA ALA A 208 6.44 -10.70 -10.20
C ALA A 208 6.83 -9.23 -9.99
N TYR A 209 8.08 -8.97 -9.62
CA TYR A 209 8.58 -7.61 -9.38
C TYR A 209 9.19 -6.94 -10.62
N HIS A 210 9.15 -7.59 -11.80
CA HIS A 210 9.71 -7.07 -13.05
C HIS A 210 11.21 -6.73 -12.94
N LEU A 211 11.98 -7.64 -12.32
CA LEU A 211 13.39 -7.49 -11.98
C LEU A 211 14.33 -8.43 -12.75
N THR A 212 13.83 -9.21 -13.72
CA THR A 212 14.63 -10.19 -14.49
C THR A 212 15.88 -9.57 -15.11
N ASP A 213 15.75 -8.38 -15.68
CA ASP A 213 16.84 -7.64 -16.35
C ASP A 213 17.42 -6.51 -15.48
N ALA A 214 17.01 -6.44 -14.21
CA ALA A 214 17.49 -5.42 -13.27
C ALA A 214 18.92 -5.72 -12.80
N THR A 215 19.64 -4.67 -12.37
CA THR A 215 20.99 -4.82 -11.80
C THR A 215 20.99 -5.67 -10.52
N PRO A 216 22.10 -6.37 -10.19
CA PRO A 216 22.21 -7.14 -8.95
C PRO A 216 21.94 -6.30 -7.70
N GLN A 217 22.34 -5.02 -7.70
CA GLN A 217 22.06 -4.10 -6.61
C GLN A 217 20.54 -3.88 -6.43
N LYS A 218 19.80 -3.61 -7.52
CA LYS A 218 18.35 -3.40 -7.44
C LYS A 218 17.59 -4.65 -7.01
N GLN A 219 18.04 -5.82 -7.49
CA GLN A 219 17.52 -7.12 -7.03
C GLN A 219 17.77 -7.32 -5.53
N ALA A 220 18.99 -7.05 -5.06
CA ALA A 220 19.36 -7.15 -3.65
C ALA A 220 18.54 -6.21 -2.76
N GLU A 221 18.39 -4.92 -3.14
CA GLU A 221 17.57 -3.95 -2.40
C GLU A 221 16.11 -4.41 -2.29
N THR A 222 15.57 -4.99 -3.37
CA THR A 222 14.19 -5.49 -3.39
C THR A 222 14.03 -6.71 -2.48
N LEU A 223 14.93 -7.69 -2.57
CA LEU A 223 14.92 -8.85 -1.69
C LEU A 223 15.12 -8.47 -0.22
N PHE A 224 15.95 -7.46 0.06
CA PHE A 224 16.13 -6.93 1.42
C PHE A 224 14.82 -6.33 1.96
N CYS A 225 14.10 -5.55 1.16
CA CYS A 225 12.79 -5.02 1.55
C CYS A 225 11.74 -6.11 1.74
N LEU A 226 11.76 -7.17 0.91
CA LEU A 226 10.90 -8.34 1.10
C LEU A 226 11.24 -9.09 2.39
N SER A 227 12.53 -9.30 2.68
CA SER A 227 12.98 -9.88 3.95
C SER A 227 12.46 -9.07 5.14
N THR A 228 12.53 -7.73 5.06
CA THR A 228 11.99 -6.83 6.08
C THR A 228 10.47 -7.00 6.25
N ALA A 229 9.73 -7.20 5.16
CA ALA A 229 8.28 -7.44 5.19
C ALA A 229 7.93 -8.79 5.85
N PHE A 230 8.65 -9.87 5.51
CA PHE A 230 8.44 -11.18 6.14
C PHE A 230 8.92 -11.23 7.60
N ALA A 231 9.94 -10.46 7.95
CA ALA A 231 10.31 -10.22 9.35
C ALA A 231 9.15 -9.54 10.11
N ARG A 232 8.48 -8.55 9.50
CA ARG A 232 7.29 -7.92 10.07
C ARG A 232 6.14 -8.91 10.23
N TYR A 233 5.88 -9.77 9.25
CA TYR A 233 4.89 -10.85 9.39
C TYR A 233 5.18 -11.74 10.61
N SER A 234 6.44 -12.13 10.83
CA SER A 234 6.83 -12.97 11.96
C SER A 234 6.80 -12.28 13.33
N SER A 235 6.64 -10.96 13.36
CA SER A 235 6.79 -10.13 14.56
C SER A 235 5.57 -10.14 15.47
N SER A 236 5.74 -9.64 16.71
CA SER A 236 4.66 -9.53 17.70
C SER A 236 3.47 -8.70 17.22
N ALA A 237 3.70 -7.77 16.29
CA ALA A 237 2.64 -6.94 15.74
C ALA A 237 1.69 -7.74 14.84
N ILE A 238 2.21 -8.69 14.06
CA ILE A 238 1.43 -9.40 13.04
C ILE A 238 1.14 -10.84 13.46
N PHE A 239 1.90 -11.86 13.04
CA PHE A 239 1.58 -13.26 13.32
C PHE A 239 2.30 -13.87 14.52
N GLY A 240 3.31 -13.19 15.06
CA GLY A 240 3.97 -13.59 16.31
C GLY A 240 3.38 -12.91 17.55
N THR A 241 3.91 -13.28 18.70
CA THR A 241 3.73 -12.60 19.99
C THR A 241 5.06 -12.00 20.46
N GLU A 242 5.09 -11.37 21.63
CA GLU A 242 6.34 -10.85 22.21
C GLU A 242 7.36 -11.97 22.48
N HIS A 243 6.86 -13.18 22.71
CA HIS A 243 7.63 -14.33 23.14
C HIS A 243 7.46 -15.55 22.24
N ASP A 244 7.00 -15.37 21.00
CA ASP A 244 6.99 -16.45 20.02
C ASP A 244 6.86 -15.87 18.61
N SER A 245 7.57 -16.44 17.66
CA SER A 245 7.58 -15.97 16.28
C SER A 245 7.60 -17.15 15.31
N PRO A 246 6.70 -17.18 14.30
CA PRO A 246 6.56 -18.31 13.38
C PRO A 246 7.91 -18.70 12.73
N PRO A 247 8.47 -19.89 13.01
CA PRO A 247 9.82 -20.25 12.57
C PRO A 247 9.99 -20.23 11.05
N ALA A 248 9.01 -20.73 10.31
CA ALA A 248 9.04 -20.77 8.85
C ALA A 248 9.12 -19.37 8.21
N LEU A 249 8.44 -18.37 8.81
CA LEU A 249 8.49 -16.99 8.34
C LEU A 249 9.83 -16.32 8.65
N ARG A 250 10.44 -16.67 9.80
CA ARG A 250 11.81 -16.24 10.12
C ARG A 250 12.81 -16.81 9.13
N GLY A 251 12.74 -18.12 8.86
CA GLY A 251 13.61 -18.79 7.89
C GLY A 251 13.48 -18.20 6.48
N TYR A 252 12.26 -17.91 6.03
CA TYR A 252 12.04 -17.29 4.73
C TYR A 252 12.56 -15.84 4.65
N ALA A 253 12.35 -15.04 5.70
CA ALA A 253 12.92 -13.69 5.78
C ALA A 253 14.46 -13.73 5.74
N GLU A 254 15.07 -14.67 6.47
CA GLU A 254 16.51 -14.87 6.52
C GLU A 254 17.06 -15.28 5.14
N ALA A 255 16.44 -16.25 4.47
CA ALA A 255 16.86 -16.72 3.15
C ALA A 255 16.79 -15.62 2.08
N LEU A 256 15.77 -14.74 2.13
CA LEU A 256 15.69 -13.56 1.27
C LEU A 256 16.86 -12.60 1.53
N MET A 257 17.21 -12.37 2.80
CA MET A 257 18.34 -11.52 3.19
C MET A 257 19.68 -12.12 2.76
N GLN A 258 19.89 -13.43 2.94
CA GLN A 258 21.08 -14.12 2.45
C GLN A 258 21.21 -13.96 0.94
N LYS A 259 20.12 -14.12 0.19
CA LYS A 259 20.15 -13.96 -1.26
C LYS A 259 20.47 -12.51 -1.67
N ALA A 260 19.96 -11.52 -0.94
CA ALA A 260 20.33 -10.13 -1.14
C ALA A 260 21.84 -9.88 -0.88
N TRP A 261 22.39 -10.49 0.17
CA TRP A 261 23.82 -10.43 0.46
C TRP A 261 24.66 -11.05 -0.66
N GLU A 262 24.28 -12.23 -1.19
CA GLU A 262 24.98 -12.86 -2.32
C GLU A 262 25.03 -11.96 -3.58
N LEU A 263 23.96 -11.20 -3.84
CA LEU A 263 23.84 -10.35 -5.03
C LEU A 263 24.61 -9.04 -4.92
N SER A 264 24.54 -8.37 -3.76
CA SER A 264 25.22 -7.10 -3.55
C SER A 264 25.46 -6.84 -2.05
N PRO A 265 26.56 -7.35 -1.47
CA PRO A 265 26.88 -7.13 -0.05
C PRO A 265 27.02 -5.64 0.30
N ALA A 266 27.36 -4.80 -0.69
CA ALA A 266 27.59 -3.36 -0.51
C ALA A 266 26.34 -2.57 -0.09
N ILE A 267 25.13 -3.13 -0.23
CA ILE A 267 23.90 -2.47 0.24
C ILE A 267 23.73 -2.59 1.77
N PHE A 268 24.46 -3.49 2.41
CA PHE A 268 24.35 -3.76 3.84
C PHE A 268 25.27 -2.80 4.64
N PRO A 269 24.93 -2.52 5.92
CA PRO A 269 25.78 -1.68 6.77
C PRO A 269 27.19 -2.24 6.96
N SER A 270 27.29 -3.54 7.22
CA SER A 270 28.53 -4.27 7.46
C SER A 270 28.27 -5.78 7.43
N SER A 271 29.34 -6.58 7.34
CA SER A 271 29.25 -8.04 7.50
C SER A 271 28.77 -8.45 8.89
N GLU A 272 29.19 -7.72 9.94
CA GLU A 272 28.78 -7.98 11.31
C GLU A 272 27.27 -7.77 11.50
N GLN A 273 26.71 -6.73 10.88
CA GLN A 273 25.28 -6.45 10.98
C GLN A 273 24.44 -7.48 10.23
N PHE A 274 24.93 -7.99 9.09
CA PHE A 274 24.30 -9.11 8.40
C PHE A 274 24.26 -10.36 9.28
N THR A 275 25.39 -10.70 9.93
CA THR A 275 25.46 -11.82 10.88
C THR A 275 24.53 -11.62 12.08
N ASP A 276 24.51 -10.44 12.72
CA ASP A 276 23.60 -10.14 13.84
C ASP A 276 22.12 -10.32 13.45
N TRP A 277 21.71 -9.87 12.25
CA TRP A 277 20.35 -10.10 11.78
C TRP A 277 20.06 -11.58 11.51
N SER A 278 20.99 -12.32 10.90
CA SER A 278 20.84 -13.76 10.62
C SER A 278 20.71 -14.56 11.94
N ASP A 279 21.56 -14.29 12.93
CA ASP A 279 21.54 -14.95 14.24
C ASP A 279 20.21 -14.72 14.98
N ARG A 280 19.67 -13.50 14.88
CA ARG A 280 18.36 -13.15 15.47
C ARG A 280 17.20 -13.87 14.78
N PHE A 281 17.25 -14.09 13.47
CA PHE A 281 16.25 -14.91 12.79
C PHE A 281 16.29 -16.36 13.28
N HIS A 282 17.45 -16.89 13.66
CA HIS A 282 17.59 -18.25 14.18
C HIS A 282 17.32 -18.37 15.69
N GLY A 283 17.24 -17.26 16.42
CA GLY A 283 17.11 -17.28 17.88
C GLY A 283 18.38 -17.77 18.59
N LEU A 284 19.54 -17.62 17.95
CA LEU A 284 20.84 -18.02 18.50
C LEU A 284 21.30 -17.00 19.57
N HIS A 285 22.27 -17.41 20.40
CA HIS A 285 22.94 -16.54 21.39
C HIS A 285 22.04 -15.90 22.47
N GLY A 286 20.93 -16.55 22.83
CA GLY A 286 19.99 -16.03 23.84
C GLY A 286 19.19 -14.82 23.33
N ALA A 287 19.26 -14.53 22.03
CA ALA A 287 18.60 -13.41 21.38
C ALA A 287 17.10 -13.71 21.11
N PHE A 288 16.39 -14.20 22.12
CA PHE A 288 14.92 -14.25 22.09
C PHE A 288 14.36 -12.84 22.21
N THR A 289 14.64 -12.04 21.19
CA THR A 289 14.09 -10.71 20.98
C THR A 289 13.13 -10.89 19.84
N CYS A 290 11.86 -10.60 20.11
CA CYS A 290 10.80 -10.48 19.12
C CYS A 290 11.36 -9.92 17.80
N THR A 291 11.08 -10.59 16.67
CA THR A 291 11.56 -10.21 15.34
C THR A 291 11.13 -8.79 14.93
N SER A 292 10.26 -8.13 15.70
CA SER A 292 10.04 -6.69 15.68
C SER A 292 11.35 -5.89 15.69
N VAL A 293 12.33 -6.26 16.53
CA VAL A 293 13.62 -5.53 16.60
C VAL A 293 14.39 -5.64 15.29
N VAL A 294 14.41 -6.83 14.68
CA VAL A 294 15.06 -7.08 13.39
C VAL A 294 14.33 -6.31 12.29
N ALA A 295 13.00 -6.45 12.21
CA ALA A 295 12.17 -5.75 11.23
C ALA A 295 12.35 -4.23 11.32
N ASP A 296 12.31 -3.65 12.52
CA ASP A 296 12.50 -2.21 12.73
C ASP A 296 13.91 -1.74 12.37
N SER A 297 14.94 -2.55 12.64
CA SER A 297 16.32 -2.24 12.30
C SER A 297 16.56 -2.26 10.80
N MET A 298 16.11 -3.33 10.12
CA MET A 298 16.21 -3.47 8.67
C MET A 298 15.40 -2.38 7.96
N GLN A 299 14.18 -2.07 8.42
CA GLN A 299 13.36 -1.01 7.84
C GLN A 299 14.01 0.37 8.01
N ARG A 300 14.62 0.67 9.16
CA ARG A 300 15.37 1.93 9.36
C ARG A 300 16.55 2.04 8.40
N HIS A 301 17.28 0.95 8.16
CA HIS A 301 18.35 0.91 7.17
C HIS A 301 17.84 1.18 5.76
N ALA A 302 16.78 0.47 5.34
CA ALA A 302 16.17 0.65 4.03
C ALA A 302 15.65 2.08 3.80
N ARG A 303 14.99 2.68 4.81
CA ARG A 303 14.55 4.09 4.75
C ARG A 303 15.72 5.07 4.57
N LYS A 304 16.92 4.74 5.05
CA LYS A 304 18.09 5.61 4.98
C LYS A 304 18.80 5.55 3.62
N TYR A 305 18.97 4.35 3.05
CA TYR A 305 19.83 4.16 1.87
C TYR A 305 19.07 3.88 0.58
N PHE A 306 17.91 3.24 0.63
CA PHE A 306 17.10 2.91 -0.54
C PHE A 306 15.58 3.07 -0.26
N PRO A 307 15.15 4.26 0.21
CA PRO A 307 13.76 4.49 0.63
C PRO A 307 12.73 4.31 -0.49
N SER A 308 13.12 4.61 -1.73
CA SER A 308 12.25 4.43 -2.91
C SER A 308 11.91 2.97 -3.16
N VAL A 309 12.86 2.05 -2.91
CA VAL A 309 12.62 0.61 -3.02
C VAL A 309 11.70 0.17 -1.89
N LEU A 310 11.98 0.59 -0.65
CA LEU A 310 11.15 0.25 0.50
C LEU A 310 9.69 0.65 0.29
N SER A 311 9.43 1.89 -0.14
CA SER A 311 8.06 2.37 -0.41
C SER A 311 7.36 1.64 -1.55
N SER A 312 8.12 0.97 -2.44
CA SER A 312 7.57 0.21 -3.57
C SER A 312 7.31 -1.27 -3.26
N ILE A 313 7.66 -1.73 -2.05
CA ILE A 313 7.56 -3.13 -1.64
C ILE A 313 6.74 -3.27 -0.36
N LEU A 314 7.01 -2.44 0.65
CA LEU A 314 6.43 -2.59 1.96
C LEU A 314 4.97 -2.10 1.96
N PRO A 315 4.01 -2.88 2.51
CA PRO A 315 2.65 -2.40 2.70
C PRO A 315 2.60 -1.09 3.46
N LEU A 316 1.75 -0.15 3.02
CA LEU A 316 1.67 1.20 3.57
C LEU A 316 1.35 1.20 5.07
N ALA A 317 0.52 0.27 5.53
CA ALA A 317 0.18 0.17 6.95
C ALA A 317 1.41 -0.10 7.84
N TRP A 318 2.47 -0.70 7.29
CA TRP A 318 3.70 -1.04 8.00
C TRP A 318 4.83 -0.02 7.74
N ALA A 319 4.58 0.98 6.90
CA ALA A 319 5.58 1.87 6.33
C ALA A 319 6.29 2.77 7.33
#